data_AF-A0A945TXK4-F1
#
_entry.id   AF-A0A945TXK4-F1
#
_cell.length_a   1.000
_cell.length_b   1.000
_cell.length_c   1.000
_cell.angle_alpha   90.00
_cell.angle_beta   90.00
_cell.angle_gamma   90.00
#
_symmetry.space_group_name_H-M   'P 1'
#
loop_
_entity.id
_entity.type
_entity.pdbx_description
1 polymer ?
#
loop_
_entity_poly.entity_id
_entity_poly.type
_entity_poly.pdbx_seq_one_letter_code
_entity_poly.pdbx_strand_id
1 'polypeptide(L)'
;MEMTSSLTYLAWTSALCIVLWVPYVLESIIGRGLGTVLRYEDSDVEPAKWAQRSHRAHLNLLENLPPFAALALIANLTEVGVGGAAAVFFWARVAHAIVHIAGVPYLRTTAFFVSWLAMFSMFFQVI
;
A
#
# COMPACT_ATOMS: atom_id res chain seq x y z
N MET A 1 -20.59 7.82 18.29
CA MET A 1 -19.89 8.09 17.01
C MET A 1 -18.67 7.20 16.97
N GLU A 2 -18.86 5.92 16.66
CA GLU A 2 -17.75 5.07 16.21
C GLU A 2 -17.22 5.72 14.92
N MET A 3 -15.91 5.93 14.78
CA MET A 3 -15.37 6.23 13.46
C MET A 3 -15.85 5.13 12.50
N THR A 4 -16.61 5.52 11.49
CA THR A 4 -17.12 4.64 10.44
C THR A 4 -15.96 3.79 9.96
N SER A 5 -16.07 2.47 10.15
CA SER A 5 -14.97 1.51 10.03
C SER A 5 -14.13 1.67 8.76
N SER A 6 -14.72 2.17 7.67
CA SER A 6 -14.05 2.56 6.42
C SER A 6 -12.97 3.65 6.58
N LEU A 7 -13.24 4.73 7.33
CA LEU A 7 -12.27 5.81 7.55
C LEU A 7 -11.08 5.35 8.41
N THR A 8 -11.32 4.47 9.37
CA THR A 8 -10.25 3.83 10.15
C THR A 8 -9.31 3.05 9.24
N TYR A 9 -9.85 2.25 8.31
CA TYR A 9 -9.02 1.52 7.35
C TYR A 9 -8.35 2.43 6.31
N LEU A 10 -8.96 3.57 5.96
CA LEU A 10 -8.29 4.60 5.16
C LEU A 10 -7.07 5.18 5.89
N ALA A 11 -7.20 5.49 7.18
CA ALA A 11 -6.09 5.96 7.99
C ALA A 11 -4.96 4.92 8.08
N TRP A 12 -5.30 3.66 8.36
CA TRP A 12 -4.31 2.57 8.42
C TRP A 12 -3.63 2.28 7.07
N THR A 13 -4.37 2.34 5.96
CA THR A 13 -3.80 2.17 4.63
C THR A 13 -2.87 3.33 4.28
N SER A 14 -3.25 4.55 4.63
CA SER A 14 -2.39 5.73 4.47
C SER A 14 -1.10 5.59 5.30
N ALA A 15 -1.21 5.14 6.56
CA ALA A 15 -0.06 4.87 7.42
C ALA A 15 0.87 3.80 6.81
N LEU A 16 0.31 2.71 6.27
CA LEU A 16 1.07 1.68 5.55
C LEU A 16 1.82 2.29 4.36
N CYS A 17 1.17 3.14 3.57
CA CYS A 17 1.80 3.80 2.43
C CYS A 17 2.97 4.71 2.86
N ILE A 18 2.80 5.46 3.96
CA ILE A 18 3.83 6.35 4.53
C ILE A 18 5.07 5.59 4.97
N VAL A 19 4.96 4.33 5.41
CA VAL A 19 6.11 3.55 5.89
C VAL A 19 6.77 2.66 4.83
N LEU A 20 6.07 2.29 3.76
CA LEU A 20 6.56 1.28 2.81
C LEU A 20 7.79 1.70 1.98
N TRP A 21 8.10 2.99 1.88
CA TRP A 21 9.31 3.46 1.20
C TRP A 21 10.56 3.33 2.08
N VAL A 22 10.40 3.31 3.41
CA VAL A 22 11.50 3.32 4.39
C VAL A 22 12.51 2.18 4.16
N PRO A 23 12.10 0.91 3.97
CA PRO A 23 13.06 -0.17 3.80
C PRO A 23 13.97 0.01 2.57
N TYR A 24 13.44 0.56 1.48
CA TYR A 24 14.23 0.83 0.27
C TYR A 24 15.27 1.94 0.47
N VAL A 25 14.88 3.02 1.16
CA VAL A 25 15.83 4.12 1.43
C VAL A 25 16.87 3.75 2.47
N LEU A 26 16.50 2.99 3.51
CA LEU A 26 17.48 2.49 4.48
C LEU A 26 18.51 1.59 3.80
N GLU A 27 18.09 0.70 2.90
CA GLU A 27 19.01 -0.15 2.16
C GLU A 27 19.91 0.67 1.23
N SER A 28 19.35 1.69 0.56
CA SER A 28 20.12 2.62 -0.25
C SER A 28 21.18 3.37 0.57
N ILE A 29 20.85 3.79 1.79
CA ILE A 29 21.81 4.46 2.71
C ILE A 29 22.91 3.48 3.16
N ILE A 30 22.55 2.24 3.47
CA ILE A 30 23.51 1.21 3.89
C ILE A 30 24.45 0.82 2.74
N GLY A 31 23.93 0.67 1.52
CA GLY A 31 24.70 0.22 0.35
C GLY A 31 25.52 1.33 -0.32
N ARG A 32 24.95 2.54 -0.44
CA ARG A 32 25.55 3.66 -1.18
C ARG A 32 26.15 4.74 -0.30
N GLY A 33 25.78 4.77 0.98
CA GLY A 33 26.15 5.82 1.91
C GLY A 33 25.19 7.01 1.90
N LEU A 34 25.02 7.63 3.07
CA LEU A 34 24.09 8.76 3.26
C LEU A 34 24.42 9.96 2.36
N GLY A 35 25.71 10.27 2.17
CA GLY A 35 26.15 11.40 1.35
C GLY A 35 25.70 11.28 -0.11
N THR A 36 25.89 10.11 -0.71
CA THR A 36 25.48 9.79 -2.08
C THR A 36 23.96 9.86 -2.24
N VAL A 37 23.20 9.32 -1.28
CA VAL A 37 21.73 9.37 -1.30
C VAL A 37 21.21 10.80 -1.20
N LEU A 38 21.75 11.63 -0.29
CA LEU A 38 21.30 13.01 -0.09
C LEU A 38 21.70 13.94 -1.23
N ARG A 39 22.81 13.66 -1.92
CA ARG A 39 23.31 14.43 -3.07
C ARG A 39 22.72 13.96 -4.40
N TYR A 40 21.92 12.89 -4.39
CA TYR A 40 21.37 12.26 -5.60
C TYR A 40 22.48 11.88 -6.60
N GLU A 41 23.62 11.44 -6.09
CA GLU A 41 24.75 11.02 -6.92
C GLU A 41 24.48 9.62 -7.49
N ASP A 42 24.93 9.41 -8.73
CA ASP A 42 24.91 8.08 -9.34
C ASP A 42 25.82 7.12 -8.55
N SER A 43 25.37 5.87 -8.44
CA SER A 43 26.12 4.82 -7.76
C SER A 43 25.98 3.52 -8.53
N ASP A 44 27.12 2.88 -8.79
CA ASP A 44 27.18 1.56 -9.42
C ASP A 44 26.68 0.43 -8.49
N VAL A 45 26.42 0.74 -7.21
CA VAL A 45 25.89 -0.23 -6.24
C VAL A 45 24.40 -0.42 -6.46
N GLU A 46 24.02 -1.57 -7.00
CA GLU A 46 22.62 -1.94 -7.18
C GLU A 46 21.96 -2.25 -5.82
N PRO A 47 20.77 -1.68 -5.52
CA PRO A 47 20.03 -1.98 -4.30
C PRO A 47 19.70 -3.47 -4.22
N ALA A 48 19.69 -4.05 -3.02
CA ALA A 48 19.32 -5.43 -2.81
C ALA A 48 17.94 -5.74 -3.44
N LYS A 49 17.80 -6.95 -4.01
CA LYS A 49 16.57 -7.34 -4.72
C LYS A 49 15.30 -7.19 -3.87
N TRP A 50 15.38 -7.38 -2.56
CA TRP A 50 14.25 -7.20 -1.64
C TRP A 50 13.88 -5.72 -1.47
N ALA A 51 14.86 -4.81 -1.45
CA ALA A 51 14.64 -3.37 -1.36
C ALA A 51 13.97 -2.84 -2.63
N GLN A 52 14.41 -3.31 -3.81
CA GLN A 52 13.75 -3.03 -5.08
C GLN A 52 12.28 -3.54 -5.11
N ARG A 53 11.99 -4.67 -4.44
CA ARG A 53 10.61 -5.17 -4.29
C ARG A 53 9.80 -4.32 -3.30
N SER A 54 10.41 -3.83 -2.22
CA SER A 54 9.76 -2.88 -1.30
C SER A 54 9.36 -1.60 -2.00
N HIS A 55 10.24 -1.04 -2.83
CA HIS A 55 9.92 0.15 -3.62
C HIS A 55 8.73 -0.10 -4.56
N ARG A 56 8.72 -1.23 -5.28
CA ARG A 56 7.58 -1.62 -6.11
C ARG A 56 6.29 -1.85 -5.31
N ALA A 57 6.37 -2.41 -4.11
CA ALA A 57 5.21 -2.57 -3.23
C ALA A 57 4.64 -1.23 -2.79
N HIS A 58 5.50 -0.25 -2.48
CA HIS A 58 5.10 1.12 -2.16
C HIS A 58 4.39 1.78 -3.34
N LEU A 59 5.00 1.78 -4.53
CA LEU A 59 4.39 2.37 -5.74
C LEU A 59 3.03 1.73 -6.07
N ASN A 60 2.92 0.40 -5.94
CA ASN A 60 1.67 -0.27 -6.18
C ASN A 60 0.57 0.15 -5.18
N LEU A 61 0.91 0.35 -3.91
CA LEU A 61 -0.06 0.88 -2.94
C LEU A 61 -0.41 2.34 -3.25
N LEU A 62 0.56 3.15 -3.66
CA LEU A 62 0.36 4.55 -4.03
C LEU A 62 -0.63 4.71 -5.20
N GLU A 63 -0.62 3.80 -6.17
CA GLU A 63 -1.58 3.78 -7.28
C GLU A 63 -3.00 3.34 -6.86
N ASN A 64 -3.10 2.49 -5.83
CA ASN A 64 -4.38 1.95 -5.36
C ASN A 64 -5.01 2.77 -4.23
N LEU A 65 -4.23 3.62 -3.55
CA LEU A 65 -4.70 4.43 -2.43
C LEU A 65 -5.70 5.53 -2.85
N PRO A 66 -5.51 6.31 -3.94
CA PRO A 66 -6.45 7.35 -4.32
C PRO A 66 -7.86 6.83 -4.65
N PRO A 67 -8.03 5.75 -5.44
CA PRO A 67 -9.35 5.15 -5.66
C PRO A 67 -10.00 4.65 -4.37
N PHE A 68 -9.24 3.96 -3.51
CA PHE A 68 -9.75 3.49 -2.22
C PHE A 68 -10.18 4.64 -1.31
N ALA A 69 -9.38 5.72 -1.24
CA ALA A 69 -9.67 6.92 -0.48
C ALA A 69 -10.96 7.59 -0.97
N ALA A 70 -11.12 7.75 -2.29
CA ALA A 70 -12.34 8.30 -2.87
C ALA A 70 -13.57 7.48 -2.47
N LEU A 71 -13.53 6.15 -2.62
CA LEU A 71 -14.65 5.28 -2.25
C LEU A 71 -14.97 5.31 -0.75
N ALA A 72 -13.95 5.30 0.12
CA ALA A 72 -14.13 5.36 1.57
C ALA A 72 -14.74 6.70 2.01
N LEU A 73 -14.32 7.81 1.39
CA LEU A 73 -14.85 9.15 1.66
C LEU A 73 -16.28 9.32 1.13
N ILE A 74 -16.58 8.87 -0.09
CA ILE A 74 -17.95 8.93 -0.62
C ILE A 74 -18.88 8.11 0.26
N ALA A 75 -18.51 6.87 0.61
CA ALA A 75 -19.31 6.03 1.50
C ALA A 75 -19.58 6.68 2.86
N ASN A 76 -18.60 7.40 3.41
CA ASN A 76 -18.79 8.15 4.65
C ASN A 76 -19.77 9.33 4.47
N LEU A 77 -19.65 10.08 3.37
CA LEU A 77 -20.53 11.21 3.06
C LEU A 77 -21.97 10.79 2.73
N THR A 78 -22.16 9.60 2.16
CA THR A 78 -23.48 9.05 1.81
C THR A 78 -24.04 8.11 2.89
N GLU A 79 -23.36 7.98 4.02
CA GLU A 79 -23.73 7.09 5.13
C GLU A 79 -23.88 5.60 4.73
N VAL A 80 -23.20 5.17 3.67
CA VAL A 80 -23.19 3.78 3.18
C VAL A 80 -22.12 2.97 3.93
N GLY A 81 -22.54 1.83 4.49
CA GLY A 81 -21.67 0.97 5.27
C GLY A 81 -20.73 0.08 4.44
N VAL A 82 -19.51 0.54 4.14
CA VAL A 82 -18.49 -0.22 3.38
C VAL A 82 -17.36 -0.83 4.23
N GLY A 83 -17.53 -0.85 5.56
CA GLY A 83 -16.48 -1.22 6.52
C GLY A 83 -15.81 -2.57 6.30
N GLY A 84 -16.60 -3.60 5.95
CA GLY A 84 -16.08 -4.95 5.70
C GLY A 84 -15.17 -4.99 4.46
N ALA A 85 -15.59 -4.36 3.37
CA ALA A 85 -14.78 -4.29 2.15
C ALA A 85 -13.51 -3.45 2.37
N ALA A 86 -13.60 -2.37 3.14
CA ALA A 86 -12.42 -1.58 3.52
C ALA A 86 -11.41 -2.37 4.37
N ALA A 87 -11.89 -3.22 5.28
CA ALA A 87 -11.05 -4.13 6.06
C ALA A 87 -10.30 -5.13 5.16
N VAL A 88 -11.03 -5.75 4.23
CA VAL A 88 -10.46 -6.70 3.26
C VAL A 88 -9.39 -6.02 2.40
N PHE A 89 -9.67 -4.81 1.92
CA PHE A 89 -8.69 -4.02 1.18
C PHE A 89 -7.40 -3.83 1.98
N PHE A 90 -7.50 -3.31 3.21
CA PHE A 90 -6.35 -3.05 4.06
C PHE A 90 -5.52 -4.31 4.33
N TRP A 91 -6.14 -5.40 4.80
CA TRP A 91 -5.42 -6.62 5.14
C TRP A 91 -4.82 -7.31 3.92
N ALA A 92 -5.49 -7.26 2.77
CA ALA A 92 -4.94 -7.75 1.52
C ALA A 92 -3.74 -6.90 1.05
N ARG A 93 -3.70 -5.59 1.32
CA ARG A 93 -2.53 -4.73 1.05
C ARG A 93 -1.37 -5.00 1.99
N VAL A 94 -1.63 -5.26 3.28
CA VAL A 94 -0.61 -5.73 4.23
C VAL A 94 -0.01 -7.05 3.77
N ALA A 95 -0.85 -8.04 3.43
CA ALA A 95 -0.40 -9.32 2.91
C ALA A 95 0.40 -9.14 1.62
N HIS A 96 -0.11 -8.35 0.66
CA HIS A 96 0.58 -8.03 -0.59
C HIS A 96 1.97 -7.46 -0.35
N ALA A 97 2.11 -6.47 0.54
CA ALA A 97 3.40 -5.85 0.83
C ALA A 97 4.40 -6.88 1.39
N ILE A 98 4.00 -7.67 2.39
CA ILE A 98 4.86 -8.68 3.01
C ILE A 98 5.32 -9.71 1.98
N VAL A 99 4.39 -10.32 1.24
CA VAL A 99 4.72 -11.39 0.28
C VAL A 99 5.49 -10.86 -0.93
N HIS A 100 5.22 -9.61 -1.35
CA HIS A 100 5.96 -8.98 -2.43
C HIS A 100 7.42 -8.72 -2.03
N ILE A 101 7.65 -8.18 -0.84
CA ILE A 101 9.01 -7.93 -0.31
C ILE A 101 9.76 -9.26 -0.12
N ALA A 102 9.10 -10.27 0.44
CA ALA A 102 9.66 -11.61 0.61
C ALA A 102 9.98 -12.31 -0.73
N GLY A 103 9.37 -11.88 -1.83
CA GLY A 103 9.62 -12.44 -3.16
C GLY A 103 8.84 -13.73 -3.44
N VAL A 104 7.71 -13.93 -2.78
CA VAL A 104 6.85 -15.11 -2.97
C VAL A 104 5.95 -14.90 -4.20
N PRO A 105 6.16 -15.64 -5.31
CA PRO A 105 5.35 -15.49 -6.51
C PRO A 105 3.93 -15.99 -6.30
N TYR A 106 3.00 -15.60 -7.18
CA TYR A 106 1.57 -15.93 -7.19
C TYR A 106 0.77 -15.39 -6.00
N LEU A 107 1.22 -15.60 -4.76
CA LEU A 107 0.55 -15.12 -3.55
C LEU A 107 0.41 -13.59 -3.55
N ARG A 108 1.43 -12.89 -4.04
CA ARG A 108 1.35 -11.45 -4.31
C ARG A 108 0.17 -11.11 -5.22
N THR A 109 0.06 -11.79 -6.36
CA THR A 109 -0.99 -11.50 -7.35
C THR A 109 -2.37 -11.78 -6.78
N THR A 110 -2.53 -12.85 -6.01
CA THR A 110 -3.79 -13.17 -5.32
C THR A 110 -4.15 -12.09 -4.30
N ALA A 111 -3.21 -11.66 -3.46
CA ALA A 111 -3.45 -10.59 -2.48
C ALA A 111 -3.82 -9.26 -3.15
N PHE A 112 -3.16 -8.93 -4.26
CA PHE A 112 -3.52 -7.77 -5.08
C PHE A 112 -4.95 -7.88 -5.61
N PHE A 113 -5.29 -9.04 -6.19
CA PHE A 113 -6.61 -9.27 -6.78
C PHE A 113 -7.75 -9.21 -5.75
N VAL A 114 -7.54 -9.77 -4.55
CA VAL A 114 -8.50 -9.69 -3.44
C VAL A 114 -8.79 -8.24 -3.03
N SER A 115 -7.75 -7.40 -2.92
CA SER A 115 -7.94 -5.98 -2.58
C SER A 115 -8.59 -5.21 -3.74
N TRP A 116 -8.28 -5.56 -4.98
CA TRP A 116 -8.94 -4.99 -6.15
C TRP A 116 -10.45 -5.30 -6.14
N LEU A 117 -10.85 -6.56 -5.90
CA LEU A 117 -12.25 -6.96 -5.75
C LEU A 117 -12.94 -6.24 -4.59
N ALA A 118 -12.23 -6.00 -3.49
CA ALA A 118 -12.77 -5.22 -2.37
C ALA A 118 -13.11 -3.78 -2.79
N MET A 119 -12.28 -3.12 -3.60
CA MET A 119 -12.62 -1.80 -4.15
C MET A 119 -13.84 -1.84 -5.06
N PHE A 120 -13.99 -2.86 -5.91
CA PHE A 120 -15.21 -3.03 -6.72
C PHE A 120 -16.44 -3.22 -5.85
N SER A 121 -16.33 -4.02 -4.79
CA SER A 121 -17.41 -4.21 -3.83
C SER A 121 -17.82 -2.88 -3.17
N MET A 122 -16.87 -2.03 -2.79
CA MET A 122 -17.15 -0.69 -2.26
C MET A 122 -17.83 0.19 -3.31
N PHE A 123 -17.35 0.19 -4.55
CA PHE A 123 -17.94 0.96 -5.65
C PHE A 123 -19.42 0.59 -5.87
N PHE A 124 -19.75 -0.69 -5.95
CA PHE A 124 -21.13 -1.14 -6.14
C PHE A 124 -22.04 -0.89 -4.93
N GLN A 125 -21.50 -0.72 -3.73
CA GLN A 125 -22.30 -0.37 -2.55
C GLN A 125 -22.66 1.12 -2.51
N VAL A 126 -21.79 1.96 -3.08
CA VAL A 126 -21.88 3.42 -3.00
C VAL A 126 -22.75 4.02 -4.11
N ILE A 127 -22.97 3.29 -5.20
CA ILE A 127 -23.87 3.67 -6.30
C ILE A 127 -25.25 3.02 -6.12
#